data_AF-A0A453IRW6-F1
#
_entry.id   AF-A0A453IRW6-F1
#
_cell.length_a   1.000
_cell.length_b   1.000
_cell.length_c   1.000
_cell.angle_alpha   90.00
_cell.angle_beta   90.00
_cell.angle_gamma   90.00
#
_symmetry.space_group_name_H-M   'P 1'
#
loop_
_entity.id
_entity.type
_entity.pdbx_description
1 polymer ?
#
loop_
_entity_poly.entity_id
_entity_poly.type
_entity_poly.pdbx_seq_one_letter_code
_entity_poly.pdbx_strand_id
1 'polypeptide(L)'
;MAWKVLSIYQFDMAVYTKIFVKFPRKFWPEGKGREFFLYASSRRGYYGVWQELEAPYPDANVLLVTVTDEESRRIEQQSDNQTKAEIVEVLRSMFSGEDVPDATDILVPRWWSDRFYRGTFSNWPIGVNRYEYDQLRAPVGRVYFTGEHTSEHYNGYVHGAYLSGIDSADILIKCAHKRMCKYHIPGKFD
;
A
#
# COMPACT_ATOMS: atom_id res chain seq x y z
N MET A 1 -28.60 -6.85 6.46
CA MET A 1 -27.24 -6.87 5.86
C MET A 1 -26.68 -5.48 5.54
N ALA A 2 -27.49 -4.41 5.50
CA ALA A 2 -27.03 -3.05 5.16
C ALA A 2 -25.83 -2.55 5.99
N TRP A 3 -25.80 -2.85 7.29
CA TRP A 3 -24.70 -2.45 8.18
C TRP A 3 -23.33 -2.96 7.72
N LYS A 4 -23.25 -4.22 7.23
CA LYS A 4 -22.00 -4.82 6.77
C LYS A 4 -21.53 -4.15 5.48
N VAL A 5 -22.44 -3.96 4.53
CA VAL A 5 -22.14 -3.30 3.25
C VAL A 5 -21.63 -1.88 3.50
N LEU A 6 -22.27 -1.14 4.40
CA LEU A 6 -21.82 0.20 4.78
C LEU A 6 -20.40 0.19 5.36
N SER A 7 -20.09 -0.71 6.31
CA SER A 7 -18.74 -0.81 6.88
C SER A 7 -17.67 -1.13 5.84
N ILE A 8 -18.00 -1.93 4.82
CA ILE A 8 -17.07 -2.25 3.72
C ILE A 8 -16.78 -1.02 2.86
N TYR A 9 -17.81 -0.24 2.51
CA TYR A 9 -17.64 0.92 1.62
C TYR A 9 -17.14 2.19 2.31
N GLN A 10 -17.25 2.26 3.64
CA GLN A 10 -16.73 3.40 4.41
C GLN A 10 -15.24 3.29 4.73
N PHE A 11 -14.64 2.10 4.61
CA PHE A 11 -13.22 1.90 4.88
C PHE A 11 -12.40 2.04 3.60
N ASP A 12 -11.22 2.64 3.69
CA ASP A 12 -10.40 2.91 2.51
C ASP A 12 -9.51 1.71 2.18
N MET A 13 -9.52 1.30 0.92
CA MET A 13 -8.47 0.45 0.33
C MET A 13 -7.49 1.35 -0.43
N ALA A 14 -6.39 1.69 0.22
CA ALA A 14 -5.38 2.60 -0.33
C ALA A 14 -4.54 1.93 -1.41
N VAL A 15 -3.80 2.74 -2.18
CA VAL A 15 -2.88 2.28 -3.23
C VAL A 15 -1.49 2.86 -2.98
N TYR A 16 -0.47 1.99 -2.94
CA TYR A 16 0.93 2.33 -2.72
C TYR A 16 1.79 1.69 -3.82
N THR A 17 2.27 2.50 -4.77
CA THR A 17 2.99 2.00 -5.94
C THR A 17 4.50 2.22 -5.78
N LYS A 18 5.23 1.10 -5.74
CA LYS A 18 6.70 1.06 -5.71
C LYS A 18 7.25 0.89 -7.12
N ILE A 19 7.62 2.00 -7.77
CA ILE A 19 8.12 1.98 -9.14
C ILE A 19 9.63 1.75 -9.12
N PHE A 20 10.09 0.64 -9.68
CA PHE A 20 11.52 0.35 -9.81
C PHE A 20 11.99 0.77 -11.19
N VAL A 21 13.16 1.40 -11.25
CA VAL A 21 13.74 1.89 -12.50
C VAL A 21 15.23 1.57 -12.54
N LYS A 22 15.68 0.93 -13.63
CA LYS A 22 17.06 0.50 -13.83
C LYS A 22 17.79 1.42 -14.80
N PHE A 23 19.06 1.69 -14.52
CA PHE A 23 19.92 2.54 -15.34
C PHE A 23 21.20 1.83 -15.83
N PRO A 24 21.82 2.31 -16.92
CA PRO A 24 23.11 1.80 -17.39
C PRO A 24 24.25 2.00 -16.38
N ARG A 25 24.18 3.08 -15.58
CA ARG A 25 25.16 3.46 -14.56
C ARG A 25 24.48 4.24 -13.45
N LYS A 26 25.14 4.31 -12.29
CA LYS A 26 24.73 5.18 -11.18
C LYS A 26 25.11 6.63 -11.50
N PHE A 27 24.21 7.55 -11.18
CA PHE A 27 24.43 9.00 -11.26
C PHE A 27 23.97 9.73 -9.98
N TRP A 28 23.43 8.98 -9.02
CA TRP A 28 22.98 9.49 -7.73
C TRP A 28 24.08 9.33 -6.66
N PRO A 29 24.10 10.17 -5.62
CA PRO A 29 25.03 10.01 -4.51
C PRO A 29 24.80 8.72 -3.71
N GLU A 30 25.88 8.05 -3.31
CA GLU A 30 25.86 6.85 -2.48
C GLU A 30 26.48 7.10 -1.09
N GLY A 31 26.24 6.19 -0.15
CA GLY A 31 26.87 6.17 1.17
C GLY A 31 25.95 6.60 2.32
N LYS A 32 26.55 6.90 3.48
CA LYS A 32 25.81 7.13 4.72
C LYS A 32 24.79 8.26 4.58
N GLY A 33 23.52 7.94 4.86
CA GLY A 33 22.42 8.90 4.81
C GLY A 33 21.99 9.29 3.40
N ARG A 34 22.35 8.49 2.38
CA ARG A 34 21.94 8.70 0.98
C ARG A 34 20.87 7.72 0.48
N GLU A 35 20.56 6.69 1.27
CA GLU A 35 19.58 5.67 0.92
C GLU A 35 18.23 6.28 0.51
N PHE A 36 17.76 7.29 1.24
CA PHE A 36 16.52 7.98 0.96
C PHE A 36 16.77 9.44 0.58
N PHE A 37 16.09 9.90 -0.46
CA PHE A 37 16.11 11.31 -0.88
C PHE A 37 14.73 11.74 -1.40
N LEU A 38 14.48 13.05 -1.37
CA LEU A 38 13.16 13.61 -1.68
C LEU A 38 13.22 14.57 -2.86
N TYR A 39 12.16 14.56 -3.66
CA TYR A 39 11.89 15.55 -4.70
C TYR A 39 10.74 16.47 -4.28
N ALA A 40 11.08 17.72 -3.98
CA ALA A 40 10.11 18.74 -3.55
C ALA A 40 9.40 19.38 -4.75
N SER A 41 8.60 18.60 -5.46
CA SER A 41 7.78 19.10 -6.58
C SER A 41 6.74 20.13 -6.09
N SER A 42 6.44 21.12 -6.94
CA SER A 42 5.27 21.99 -6.76
C SER A 42 3.95 21.24 -6.96
N ARG A 43 3.95 20.10 -7.66
CA ARG A 43 2.82 19.18 -7.76
C ARG A 43 2.91 18.14 -6.63
N ARG A 44 2.01 18.25 -5.65
CA ARG A 44 1.96 17.34 -4.50
C ARG A 44 1.91 15.86 -4.95
N GLY A 45 2.77 15.03 -4.38
CA GLY A 45 2.81 13.58 -4.64
C GLY A 45 3.54 13.16 -5.92
N TYR A 46 3.98 14.10 -6.75
CA TYR A 46 4.63 13.81 -8.02
C TYR A 46 6.07 13.31 -7.83
N TYR A 47 6.26 11.98 -7.90
CA TYR A 47 7.56 11.29 -7.80
C TYR A 47 8.43 11.79 -6.64
N GLY A 48 7.84 11.87 -5.44
CA GLY A 48 8.42 12.63 -4.33
C GLY A 48 9.40 11.87 -3.43
N VAL A 49 9.23 10.56 -3.24
CA VAL A 49 10.01 9.76 -2.29
C VAL A 49 10.84 8.74 -3.04
N TRP A 50 12.16 8.87 -2.96
CA TRP A 50 13.12 8.02 -3.64
C TRP A 50 13.94 7.21 -2.65
N GLN A 51 14.29 6.00 -3.07
CA GLN A 51 15.21 5.11 -2.38
C GLN A 51 16.22 4.57 -3.39
N GLU A 52 17.51 4.71 -3.10
CA GLU A 52 18.56 3.95 -3.79
C GLU A 52 18.73 2.59 -3.11
N LEU A 53 19.06 1.58 -3.90
CA LEU A 53 18.95 0.17 -3.51
C LEU A 53 20.31 -0.53 -3.40
N GLU A 54 21.41 0.21 -3.21
CA GLU A 54 22.76 -0.34 -3.20
C GLU A 54 23.01 -1.29 -2.03
N ALA A 55 22.59 -0.93 -0.81
CA ALA A 55 22.78 -1.78 0.37
C ALA A 55 22.09 -3.15 0.25
N PRO A 56 20.81 -3.24 -0.16
CA PRO A 56 20.16 -4.54 -0.39
C PRO A 56 20.54 -5.20 -1.73
N TYR A 57 20.92 -4.43 -2.76
CA TYR A 57 21.21 -4.94 -4.11
C TYR A 57 22.44 -4.23 -4.73
N PRO A 58 23.67 -4.61 -4.31
CA PRO A 58 24.89 -3.99 -4.82
C PRO A 58 25.01 -4.08 -6.34
N ASP A 59 25.53 -3.02 -6.96
CA ASP A 59 25.75 -2.90 -8.41
C ASP A 59 24.48 -3.08 -9.30
N ALA A 60 23.28 -3.01 -8.70
CA ALA A 60 22.04 -3.22 -9.44
C ALA A 60 21.69 -2.05 -10.39
N ASN A 61 22.20 -0.84 -10.09
CA ASN A 61 21.83 0.41 -10.76
C ASN A 61 20.31 0.64 -10.78
N VAL A 62 19.63 0.36 -9.67
CA VAL A 62 18.18 0.50 -9.53
C VAL A 62 17.86 1.60 -8.53
N LEU A 63 16.95 2.49 -8.92
CA LEU A 63 16.24 3.38 -8.02
C LEU A 63 14.81 2.88 -7.82
N LEU A 64 14.27 3.14 -6.64
CA LEU A 64 12.86 2.99 -6.31
C LEU A 64 12.26 4.39 -6.10
N VAL A 65 11.16 4.69 -6.78
CA VAL A 65 10.33 5.86 -6.47
C VAL A 65 8.95 5.40 -6.02
N THR A 66 8.46 6.02 -4.95
CA THR A 66 7.15 5.72 -4.39
C THR A 66 6.16 6.82 -4.72
N VAL A 67 4.99 6.41 -5.22
CA VAL A 67 3.79 7.24 -5.36
C VAL A 67 2.62 6.54 -4.67
N THR A 68 1.61 7.30 -4.25
CA THR A 68 0.44 6.76 -3.54
C THR A 68 -0.85 7.35 -4.12
N ASP A 69 -1.96 6.71 -3.81
CA ASP A 69 -3.32 7.21 -4.03
C ASP A 69 -3.57 7.76 -5.46
N GLU A 70 -3.96 9.04 -5.63
CA GLU A 70 -4.26 9.66 -6.93
C GLU A 70 -3.15 9.45 -7.98
N GLU A 71 -1.88 9.65 -7.61
CA GLU A 71 -0.77 9.45 -8.53
C GLU A 71 -0.57 7.97 -8.88
N SER A 72 -0.81 7.05 -7.93
CA SER A 72 -0.80 5.61 -8.22
C SER A 72 -1.86 5.24 -9.26
N ARG A 73 -3.11 5.71 -9.08
CA ARG A 73 -4.20 5.40 -10.03
C ARG A 73 -3.90 5.94 -11.43
N ARG A 74 -3.35 7.16 -11.53
CA ARG A 74 -2.90 7.74 -12.80
C ARG A 74 -1.82 6.88 -13.46
N ILE A 75 -0.79 6.52 -12.70
CA ILE A 75 0.38 5.80 -13.22
C ILE A 75 0.03 4.36 -13.61
N GLU A 76 -0.83 3.67 -12.86
CA GLU A 76 -1.24 2.31 -13.24
C GLU A 76 -2.03 2.28 -14.58
N GLN A 77 -2.71 3.38 -14.93
CA GLN A 77 -3.52 3.50 -16.15
C GLN A 77 -2.74 3.93 -17.39
N GLN A 78 -1.49 4.37 -17.25
CA GLN A 78 -0.65 4.77 -18.39
C GLN A 78 0.36 3.69 -18.77
N SER A 79 0.98 3.88 -19.93
CA SER A 79 2.04 2.98 -20.38
C SER A 79 3.33 3.16 -19.56
N ASP A 80 4.06 2.06 -19.36
CA ASP A 80 5.35 2.08 -18.67
C ASP A 80 6.35 3.04 -19.33
N ASN A 81 6.32 3.19 -20.66
CA ASN A 81 7.17 4.13 -21.39
C ASN A 81 6.87 5.59 -21.03
N GLN A 82 5.60 5.94 -20.86
CA GLN A 82 5.21 7.29 -20.45
C GLN A 82 5.65 7.57 -19.01
N THR A 83 5.43 6.64 -18.09
CA THR A 83 5.90 6.75 -16.69
C THR A 83 7.41 6.87 -16.64
N LYS A 84 8.13 6.06 -17.43
CA LYS A 84 9.59 6.08 -17.52
C LYS A 84 10.11 7.43 -18.01
N ALA A 85 9.46 8.03 -19.01
CA ALA A 85 9.81 9.36 -19.52
C ALA A 85 9.64 10.45 -18.43
N GLU A 86 8.51 10.46 -17.72
CA GLU A 86 8.24 11.39 -16.61
C GLU A 86 9.29 11.27 -15.49
N ILE A 87 9.64 10.04 -15.11
CA ILE A 87 10.65 9.72 -14.09
C ILE A 87 12.03 10.25 -14.50
N VAL A 88 12.46 10.01 -15.75
CA VAL A 88 13.76 10.49 -16.25
C VAL A 88 13.80 12.01 -16.31
N GLU A 89 12.70 12.67 -16.68
CA GLU A 89 12.60 14.14 -16.66
C GLU A 89 12.80 14.69 -15.24
N VAL A 90 12.12 14.10 -14.24
CA VAL A 90 12.29 14.47 -12.83
C VAL A 90 13.74 14.29 -12.39
N LEU A 91 14.37 13.15 -12.71
CA LEU A 91 15.76 12.87 -12.33
C LEU A 91 16.75 13.84 -12.98
N ARG A 92 16.55 14.19 -14.26
CA ARG A 92 17.36 15.22 -14.94
C ARG A 92 17.22 16.59 -14.28
N SER A 93 16.04 16.92 -13.77
CA SER A 93 15.84 18.15 -12.98
C SER A 93 16.53 18.08 -11.61
N MET A 94 16.54 16.91 -10.96
CA MET A 94 17.16 16.73 -9.64
C MET A 94 18.69 16.74 -9.71
N PHE A 95 19.26 16.15 -10.75
CA PHE A 95 20.69 15.96 -10.95
C PHE A 95 21.16 16.72 -12.20
N SER A 96 20.82 18.02 -12.29
CA SER A 96 21.08 18.85 -13.48
C SER A 96 22.56 19.05 -13.85
N GLY A 97 23.47 18.75 -12.92
CA GLY A 97 24.92 18.75 -13.17
C GLY A 97 25.48 17.41 -13.66
N GLU A 98 24.67 16.36 -13.71
CA GLU A 98 25.07 15.01 -14.08
C GLU A 98 24.52 14.64 -15.47
N ASP A 99 25.24 13.80 -16.21
CA ASP A 99 24.69 13.15 -17.39
C ASP A 99 23.77 12.00 -16.95
N VAL A 100 22.47 12.29 -16.80
CA VAL A 100 21.45 11.29 -16.42
C VAL A 100 21.02 10.49 -17.66
N PRO A 101 21.40 9.19 -17.76
CA PRO A 101 21.04 8.37 -18.91
C PRO A 101 19.54 8.02 -18.89
N ASP A 102 19.01 7.63 -20.04
CA ASP A 102 17.69 7.02 -20.09
C ASP A 102 17.67 5.71 -19.29
N ALA A 103 16.53 5.43 -18.65
CA ALA A 103 16.32 4.18 -17.95
C ALA A 103 16.21 3.01 -18.92
N THR A 104 16.99 1.95 -18.66
CA THR A 104 16.99 0.72 -19.45
C THR A 104 15.75 -0.12 -19.22
N ASP A 105 15.22 -0.10 -18.00
CA ASP A 105 14.07 -0.93 -17.61
C ASP A 105 13.23 -0.25 -16.52
N ILE A 106 11.96 -0.63 -16.43
CA ILE A 106 11.01 -0.12 -15.44
C ILE A 106 10.04 -1.23 -15.02
N LEU A 107 9.72 -1.29 -13.73
CA LEU A 107 8.66 -2.10 -13.18
C LEU A 107 7.67 -1.20 -12.45
N VAL A 108 6.43 -1.18 -12.94
CA VAL A 108 5.29 -0.50 -12.29
C VAL A 108 4.31 -1.56 -11.77
N PRO A 109 4.31 -1.87 -10.46
CA PRO A 109 3.32 -2.76 -9.87
C PRO A 109 1.91 -2.16 -10.00
N ARG A 110 0.94 -2.95 -10.48
CA ARG A 110 -0.44 -2.49 -10.74
C ARG A 110 -1.47 -3.12 -9.79
N TRP A 111 -1.28 -2.89 -8.49
CA TRP A 111 -2.10 -3.52 -7.43
C TRP A 111 -3.54 -3.03 -7.41
N TRP A 112 -3.79 -1.78 -7.76
CA TRP A 112 -5.16 -1.25 -7.85
C TRP A 112 -5.94 -1.82 -9.03
N SER A 113 -5.25 -2.02 -10.15
CA SER A 113 -5.82 -2.60 -11.37
C SER A 113 -6.07 -4.09 -11.26
N ASP A 114 -5.28 -4.81 -10.44
CA ASP A 114 -5.47 -6.23 -10.20
C ASP A 114 -6.82 -6.51 -9.52
N ARG A 115 -7.65 -7.31 -10.19
CA ARG A 115 -9.01 -7.66 -9.74
C ARG A 115 -9.05 -8.44 -8.42
N PHE A 116 -7.95 -9.08 -8.03
CA PHE A 116 -7.85 -9.86 -6.78
C PHE A 116 -7.43 -9.01 -5.57
N TYR A 117 -6.90 -7.80 -5.79
CA TYR A 117 -6.41 -6.93 -4.72
C TYR A 117 -7.16 -5.59 -4.65
N ARG A 118 -7.35 -4.91 -5.80
CA ARG A 118 -8.03 -3.61 -5.90
C ARG A 118 -7.40 -2.48 -5.06
N GLY A 119 -6.13 -2.65 -4.69
CA GLY A 119 -5.34 -1.72 -3.90
C GLY A 119 -4.21 -2.47 -3.21
N THR A 120 -3.56 -1.85 -2.24
CA THR A 120 -2.42 -2.43 -1.53
C THR A 120 -2.74 -2.83 -0.10
N PHE A 121 -3.39 -1.94 0.64
CA PHE A 121 -3.71 -2.17 2.04
C PHE A 121 -4.77 -1.19 2.53
N SER A 122 -5.46 -1.56 3.60
CA SER A 122 -6.48 -0.72 4.21
C SER A 122 -5.88 0.47 4.95
N ASN A 123 -6.57 1.61 4.90
CA ASN A 123 -6.25 2.79 5.69
C ASN A 123 -7.51 3.23 6.46
N TRP A 124 -7.35 3.67 7.70
CA TRP A 124 -8.49 4.05 8.54
C TRP A 124 -8.92 5.48 8.21
N PRO A 125 -10.10 5.70 7.60
CA PRO A 125 -10.51 7.04 7.19
C PRO A 125 -11.19 7.81 8.32
N ILE A 126 -11.17 9.14 8.21
CA ILE A 126 -11.97 10.00 9.09
C ILE A 126 -13.45 9.69 8.88
N GLY A 127 -14.19 9.55 9.97
CA GLY A 127 -15.63 9.28 9.96
C GLY A 127 -16.00 7.84 10.28
N VAL A 128 -15.05 6.90 10.21
CA VAL A 128 -15.21 5.54 10.72
C VAL A 128 -14.72 5.48 12.17
N ASN A 129 -15.62 5.29 13.12
CA ASN A 129 -15.25 5.02 14.50
C ASN A 129 -14.98 3.53 14.74
N ARG A 130 -14.58 3.21 15.97
CA ARG A 130 -14.25 1.85 16.37
C ARG A 130 -15.41 0.86 16.20
N TYR A 131 -16.65 1.30 16.44
CA TYR A 131 -17.83 0.46 16.27
C TYR A 131 -18.05 0.05 14.82
N GLU A 132 -17.95 0.98 13.88
CA GLU A 132 -18.04 0.70 12.44
C GLU A 132 -16.86 -0.17 11.96
N TYR A 133 -15.68 -0.02 12.56
CA TYR A 133 -14.54 -0.88 12.28
C TYR A 133 -14.73 -2.32 12.81
N ASP A 134 -15.27 -2.49 14.02
CA ASP A 134 -15.60 -3.80 14.55
C ASP A 134 -16.77 -4.47 13.78
N GLN A 135 -17.64 -3.67 13.16
CA GLN A 135 -18.57 -4.17 12.16
C GLN A 135 -17.85 -4.76 10.94
N LEU A 136 -16.74 -4.19 10.46
CA LEU A 136 -16.00 -4.70 9.31
C LEU A 136 -15.50 -6.15 9.54
N ARG A 137 -15.03 -6.47 10.75
CA ARG A 137 -14.56 -7.82 11.12
C ARG A 137 -15.67 -8.79 11.54
N ALA A 138 -16.85 -8.30 11.93
CA ALA A 138 -17.93 -9.14 12.45
C ALA A 138 -18.43 -10.20 11.42
N PRO A 139 -18.67 -11.45 11.83
CA PRO A 139 -19.21 -12.48 10.94
C PRO A 139 -20.67 -12.22 10.55
N VAL A 140 -21.10 -12.75 9.40
CA VAL A 140 -22.49 -12.72 8.93
C VAL A 140 -23.00 -14.15 8.79
N GLY A 141 -23.73 -14.63 9.79
CA GLY A 141 -24.19 -16.02 9.84
C GLY A 141 -23.00 -16.98 9.88
N ARG A 142 -22.78 -17.73 8.80
CA ARG A 142 -21.67 -18.71 8.68
C ARG A 142 -20.48 -18.17 7.88
N VAL A 143 -20.52 -16.90 7.48
CA VAL A 143 -19.45 -16.23 6.73
C VAL A 143 -18.59 -15.45 7.71
N TYR A 144 -17.31 -15.83 7.81
CA TYR A 144 -16.31 -15.20 8.65
C TYR A 144 -15.33 -14.41 7.78
N PHE A 145 -14.83 -13.30 8.33
CA PHE A 145 -13.92 -12.39 7.64
C PHE A 145 -12.57 -12.38 8.36
N THR A 146 -11.49 -12.29 7.59
CA THR A 146 -10.11 -12.17 8.10
C THR A 146 -9.28 -11.40 7.08
N GLY A 147 -8.02 -11.09 7.41
CA GLY A 147 -7.13 -10.24 6.61
C GLY A 147 -6.70 -8.99 7.37
N GLU A 148 -5.73 -8.23 6.83
CA GLU A 148 -5.18 -7.05 7.54
C GLU A 148 -6.27 -6.05 7.94
N HIS A 149 -7.27 -5.83 7.10
CA HIS A 149 -8.41 -4.93 7.32
C HIS A 149 -9.39 -5.40 8.42
N THR A 150 -9.11 -6.53 9.07
CA THR A 150 -9.86 -7.02 10.24
C THR A 150 -9.01 -7.07 11.51
N SER A 151 -7.73 -6.66 11.41
CA SER A 151 -6.80 -6.59 12.54
C SER A 151 -7.18 -5.46 13.47
N GLU A 152 -7.24 -5.73 14.77
CA GLU A 152 -7.76 -4.78 15.73
C GLU A 152 -6.94 -3.48 15.86
N HIS A 153 -5.61 -3.61 15.75
CA HIS A 153 -4.67 -2.52 15.98
C HIS A 153 -3.63 -2.36 14.87
N TYR A 154 -3.58 -3.30 13.92
CA TYR A 154 -2.47 -3.41 12.96
C TYR A 154 -2.94 -3.55 11.51
N ASN A 155 -4.08 -2.95 11.17
CA ASN A 155 -4.49 -2.88 9.76
C ASN A 155 -3.44 -2.10 8.95
N GLY A 156 -3.27 -2.46 7.69
CA GLY A 156 -2.20 -1.95 6.83
C GLY A 156 -0.95 -2.84 6.77
N TYR A 157 -0.82 -3.83 7.67
CA TYR A 157 0.45 -4.52 7.89
C TYR A 157 0.37 -6.05 7.79
N VAL A 158 1.52 -6.65 7.47
CA VAL A 158 1.71 -8.11 7.39
C VAL A 158 1.39 -8.80 8.72
N HIS A 159 1.94 -8.31 9.83
CA HIS A 159 1.67 -8.88 11.14
C HIS A 159 0.19 -8.72 11.54
N GLY A 160 -0.49 -7.67 11.05
CA GLY A 160 -1.93 -7.52 11.19
C GLY A 160 -2.72 -8.63 10.49
N ALA A 161 -2.38 -8.96 9.24
CA ALA A 161 -2.98 -10.10 8.53
C ALA A 161 -2.72 -11.44 9.24
N TYR A 162 -1.50 -11.63 9.75
CA TYR A 162 -1.15 -12.84 10.51
C TYR A 162 -2.00 -12.98 11.78
N LEU A 163 -2.04 -11.94 12.61
CA LEU A 163 -2.76 -11.95 13.88
C LEU A 163 -4.28 -12.03 13.67
N SER A 164 -4.84 -11.32 12.68
CA SER A 164 -6.27 -11.42 12.38
C SER A 164 -6.68 -12.79 11.85
N GLY A 165 -5.75 -13.54 11.25
CA GLY A 165 -5.94 -14.95 10.92
C GLY A 165 -6.18 -15.80 12.16
N ILE A 166 -5.38 -15.60 13.21
CA ILE A 166 -5.53 -16.27 14.51
C ILE A 166 -6.86 -15.87 15.16
N ASP A 167 -7.15 -14.57 15.23
CA ASP A 167 -8.38 -14.06 15.83
C ASP A 167 -9.64 -14.63 15.17
N SER A 168 -9.72 -14.56 13.84
CA SER A 168 -10.88 -15.03 13.10
C SER A 168 -11.05 -16.55 13.20
N ALA A 169 -9.94 -17.30 13.22
CA ALA A 169 -9.96 -18.73 13.48
C ALA A 169 -10.53 -19.03 14.87
N ASP A 170 -10.10 -18.33 15.91
CA ASP A 170 -10.59 -18.50 17.26
C ASP A 170 -12.09 -18.18 17.40
N ILE A 171 -12.59 -17.16 16.70
CA ILE A 171 -14.04 -16.85 16.66
C ILE A 171 -14.81 -18.04 16.04
N LEU A 172 -14.33 -18.59 14.93
CA LEU A 172 -14.95 -19.72 14.26
C LEU A 172 -14.89 -21.00 15.11
N ILE A 173 -13.74 -21.30 15.72
CA ILE A 173 -13.52 -22.46 16.59
C ILE A 173 -14.46 -22.42 17.80
N LYS A 174 -14.63 -21.24 18.43
CA LYS A 174 -15.61 -21.05 19.52
C LYS A 174 -17.03 -21.37 19.08
N CYS A 175 -17.45 -20.97 17.89
CA CYS A 175 -18.76 -21.32 17.36
C CYS A 175 -18.88 -22.82 17.04
N ALA A 176 -17.89 -23.39 16.36
CA ALA A 176 -17.90 -24.78 15.90
C ALA A 176 -17.87 -25.78 17.06
N HIS A 177 -16.95 -25.59 18.01
CA HIS A 177 -16.72 -26.53 19.11
C HIS A 177 -17.53 -26.20 20.37
N LYS A 178 -17.63 -24.92 20.75
CA LYS A 178 -18.31 -24.51 21.99
C LYS A 178 -19.76 -24.09 21.78
N ARG A 179 -20.26 -24.12 20.53
CA ARG A 179 -21.60 -23.65 20.13
C ARG A 179 -21.89 -22.18 20.53
N MET A 180 -20.83 -21.39 20.76
CA MET A 180 -20.91 -19.97 21.11
C MET A 180 -20.74 -19.11 19.84
N CYS A 181 -21.81 -18.97 19.06
CA CYS A 181 -21.77 -18.31 17.76
C CYS A 181 -22.21 -16.83 17.78
N LYS A 182 -22.71 -16.33 18.91
CA LYS A 182 -23.09 -14.92 19.04
C LYS A 182 -21.83 -14.07 19.12
N TYR A 183 -21.59 -13.25 18.10
CA TYR A 183 -20.55 -12.24 18.09
C TYR A 183 -21.15 -10.91 18.55
N HIS A 184 -20.63 -10.35 19.64
CA HIS A 184 -21.08 -9.06 20.16
C HIS A 184 -20.07 -7.99 19.74
N ILE A 185 -20.57 -6.95 19.08
CA ILE A 185 -19.82 -5.74 18.78
C ILE A 185 -20.08 -4.80 19.97
N PRO A 186 -19.04 -4.31 20.67
CA PRO A 186 -19.20 -3.31 21.73
C PRO A 186 -20.06 -2.14 21.24
N GLY A 187 -20.88 -1.54 22.08
CA GLY A 187 -21.75 -0.43 21.67
C GLY A 187 -20.94 0.78 21.16
N LYS A 188 -21.56 1.58 20.29
CA LYS A 188 -20.92 2.78 19.71
C LYS A 188 -20.49 3.83 20.74
N PHE A 189 -21.07 3.77 21.95
CA PHE A 189 -20.83 4.70 23.06
C PHE A 189 -20.35 3.98 24.33
N ASP A 190 -19.97 2.71 24.21
CA ASP A 190 -19.44 1.90 25.32
C ASP A 190 -17.94 2.16 25.53
#